data_AF-A0A317Z3X1-F1
#
_entry.id   AF-A0A317Z3X1-F1
#
_cell.length_a   1.000
_cell.length_b   1.000
_cell.length_c   1.000
_cell.angle_alpha   90.00
_cell.angle_beta   90.00
_cell.angle_gamma   90.00
#
_symmetry.space_group_name_H-M   'P 1'
#
loop_
_entity.id
_entity.type
_entity.pdbx_description
1 polymer ?
#
loop_
_entity_poly.entity_id
_entity_poly.type
_entity_poly.pdbx_seq_one_letter_code
_entity_poly.pdbx_strand_id
1 'polypeptide(L)'
;MIVSFYLAKGNVELAKKLIQAMVEQRYQPATPTFLNAGRARRGELVSCFLLEVDDSLNSINFIDSTAKQLSKIGGGVAINLSKLRARGEA
;
A
#
# COMPACT_ATOMS: atom_id res chain seq x y z
N MET A 1 -5.36 20.42 2.98
CA MET A 1 -6.20 20.64 1.77
C MET A 1 -5.65 20.01 0.49
N ILE A 2 -4.33 19.98 0.26
CA ILE A 2 -3.72 19.35 -0.95
C ILE A 2 -4.19 17.89 -1.15
N VAL A 3 -4.24 17.11 -0.07
CA VAL A 3 -4.72 15.72 -0.09
C VAL A 3 -6.11 15.59 -0.72
N SER A 4 -7.06 16.47 -0.39
CA SER A 4 -8.41 16.46 -0.95
C SER A 4 -8.43 16.68 -2.45
N PHE A 5 -7.66 17.66 -2.95
CA PHE A 5 -7.57 17.93 -4.38
C PHE A 5 -6.93 16.77 -5.13
N TYR A 6 -5.88 16.19 -4.56
CA TYR A 6 -5.20 15.04 -5.12
C TYR A 6 -6.13 13.82 -5.22
N LEU A 7 -6.90 13.53 -4.16
CA LEU A 7 -7.85 12.42 -4.14
C LEU A 7 -9.08 12.67 -5.02
N ALA A 8 -9.50 13.93 -5.17
CA ALA A 8 -10.68 14.28 -5.95
C ALA A 8 -10.46 14.33 -7.46
N LYS A 9 -9.20 14.27 -7.94
CA LYS A 9 -8.85 14.16 -9.38
C LYS A 9 -9.61 15.13 -10.31
N GLY A 10 -9.74 16.39 -9.88
CA GLY A 10 -10.43 17.45 -10.65
C GLY A 10 -11.91 17.62 -10.33
N ASN A 11 -12.53 16.74 -9.55
CA ASN A 11 -13.90 16.93 -9.07
C ASN A 11 -13.93 17.92 -7.89
N VAL A 12 -14.36 19.15 -8.16
CA VAL A 12 -14.38 20.24 -7.17
C VAL A 12 -15.35 19.97 -6.02
N GLU A 13 -16.51 19.36 -6.29
CA GLU A 13 -17.49 19.07 -5.24
C GLU A 13 -16.97 18.00 -4.27
N LEU A 14 -16.35 16.95 -4.81
CA LEU A 14 -15.71 15.91 -4.00
C LEU A 14 -14.56 16.49 -3.18
N ALA A 15 -13.75 17.38 -3.76
CA ALA A 15 -12.67 18.05 -3.04
C ALA A 15 -13.21 18.84 -1.84
N LYS A 16 -14.29 19.62 -2.02
CA LYS A 16 -14.95 20.35 -0.92
C LYS A 16 -15.46 19.42 0.18
N LYS A 17 -16.13 18.32 -0.19
CA LYS A 17 -16.63 17.32 0.78
C LYS A 17 -15.50 16.69 1.59
N LEU A 18 -14.38 16.33 0.93
CA LEU A 18 -13.21 15.76 1.58
C LEU A 18 -12.51 16.76 2.51
N ILE A 19 -12.40 18.04 2.10
CA ILE A 19 -11.88 19.10 2.96
C ILE A 19 -12.72 19.21 4.22
N GLN A 20 -14.04 19.34 4.09
CA GLN A 20 -14.94 19.49 5.24
C GLN A 20 -14.81 18.29 6.19
N ALA A 21 -14.83 17.07 5.66
CA ALA A 21 -14.72 15.86 6.46
C ALA A 21 -13.39 15.73 7.22
N MET A 22 -12.26 16.17 6.62
CA MET A 22 -10.96 16.15 7.29
C MET A 22 -10.81 17.28 8.32
N VAL A 23 -11.32 18.48 8.05
CA VAL A 23 -11.28 19.61 8.98
C VAL A 23 -12.13 19.31 10.22
N GLU A 24 -13.30 18.72 10.04
CA GLU A 24 -14.17 18.26 11.13
C GLU A 24 -13.70 16.95 11.78
N GLN A 25 -12.55 16.41 11.37
CA GLN A 25 -11.97 15.16 11.87
C GLN A 25 -12.88 13.92 11.75
N ARG A 26 -13.91 13.98 10.90
CA ARG A 26 -14.79 12.84 10.59
C ARG A 26 -14.11 11.81 9.70
N TYR A 27 -13.08 12.20 8.98
CA TYR A 27 -12.32 11.34 8.09
C TYR A 27 -10.83 11.62 8.22
N GLN A 28 -10.06 10.56 8.50
CA GLN A 28 -8.59 10.60 8.51
C GLN A 28 -8.08 9.58 7.49
N PRO A 29 -7.47 10.01 6.38
CA PRO A 29 -6.82 9.09 5.45
C PRO A 29 -5.68 8.33 6.13
N ALA A 30 -5.36 7.15 5.59
CA ALA A 30 -4.18 6.39 6.02
C ALA A 30 -2.91 7.25 5.94
N THR A 31 -2.01 7.08 6.91
CA THR A 31 -0.74 7.80 7.03
C THR A 31 0.04 7.93 5.70
N PRO A 32 0.27 6.86 4.91
CA PRO A 32 0.98 7.00 3.63
C PRO A 32 0.22 7.89 2.64
N THR A 33 -1.11 7.79 2.57
CA THR A 33 -1.92 8.65 1.71
C THR A 33 -1.87 10.11 2.16
N PHE A 34 -2.04 10.36 3.45
CA PHE A 34 -2.06 11.72 4.00
C PHE A 34 -0.71 12.44 3.86
N LEU A 35 0.40 11.73 4.04
CA LEU A 35 1.75 12.30 3.96
C LEU A 35 2.26 12.50 2.52
N ASN A 36 1.83 11.66 1.58
CA ASN A 36 2.42 11.62 0.24
C ASN A 36 1.54 12.24 -0.86
N ALA A 37 0.23 12.36 -0.65
CA ALA A 37 -0.67 12.91 -1.67
C ALA A 37 -0.29 14.35 -2.06
N GLY A 38 -0.13 14.58 -3.37
CA GLY A 38 0.18 15.89 -3.94
C GLY A 38 1.64 16.35 -3.84
N ARG A 39 2.55 15.52 -3.32
CA ARG A 39 3.99 15.84 -3.31
C ARG A 39 4.66 15.36 -4.61
N ALA A 40 5.53 16.19 -5.18
CA ALA A 40 6.25 15.87 -6.43
C ALA A 40 7.28 14.74 -6.23
N ARG A 41 8.04 14.79 -5.13
CA ARG A 41 8.85 13.66 -4.65
C ARG A 41 8.09 13.01 -3.50
N ARG A 42 7.44 11.88 -3.78
CA ARG A 42 6.58 11.17 -2.82
C ARG A 42 6.93 9.69 -2.75
N GLY A 43 6.68 9.09 -1.59
CA GLY A 43 6.54 7.64 -1.50
C GLY A 43 5.20 7.18 -2.07
N GLU A 44 4.94 5.88 -1.95
CA GLU A 44 3.63 5.34 -2.32
C GLU A 44 2.51 5.78 -1.38
N LEU A 45 1.28 5.78 -1.90
CA LEU A 45 0.08 6.12 -1.13
C LEU A 45 -0.45 4.91 -0.34
N VAL A 46 0.05 3.72 -0.67
CA VAL A 46 -0.28 2.43 -0.07
C VAL A 46 1.02 1.82 0.46
N SER A 47 0.93 1.19 1.63
CA SER A 47 2.11 0.60 2.29
C SER A 47 1.84 -0.79 2.87
N CYS A 48 0.69 -1.41 2.64
CA CYS A 48 0.38 -2.72 3.22
C CYS A 48 0.08 -3.71 2.09
N PHE A 49 0.83 -4.81 2.05
CA PHE A 49 0.77 -5.80 0.99
C PHE A 49 0.65 -7.21 1.57
N LEU A 50 -0.18 -8.02 0.91
CA LEU A 50 -0.37 -9.44 1.20
C LEU A 50 0.09 -10.22 -0.03
N LEU A 51 1.03 -11.13 0.17
CA LEU A 51 1.57 -11.99 -0.87
C LEU A 51 1.25 -13.45 -0.53
N GLU A 52 1.18 -14.26 -1.55
CA GLU A 52 1.04 -15.72 -1.42
C GLU A 52 2.16 -16.38 -2.21
N VAL A 53 2.77 -17.41 -1.63
CA VAL A 53 3.81 -18.20 -2.27
C VAL A 53 3.25 -19.56 -2.65
N ASP A 54 3.61 -20.06 -3.83
CA ASP A 54 3.30 -21.42 -4.27
C ASP A 54 4.47 -22.36 -4.00
N ASP A 55 4.23 -23.67 -4.00
CA ASP A 55 5.22 -24.71 -3.73
C ASP A 55 6.18 -24.95 -4.90
N SER A 56 6.96 -23.92 -5.25
CA SER A 56 8.04 -24.01 -6.23
C SER A 56 9.15 -23.03 -5.91
N LEU A 57 10.40 -23.39 -6.25
CA LEU A 57 11.55 -22.49 -6.11
C LEU A 57 11.38 -21.20 -6.91
N ASN A 58 10.71 -21.26 -8.05
CA ASN A 58 10.43 -20.09 -8.88
C ASN A 58 9.52 -19.10 -8.14
N SER A 59 8.44 -19.59 -7.53
CA SER A 59 7.52 -18.76 -6.74
C SER A 59 8.22 -18.18 -5.52
N ILE A 60 8.99 -18.99 -4.78
CA ILE A 60 9.76 -18.53 -3.62
C ILE A 60 10.71 -17.38 -3.97
N ASN A 61 11.50 -17.54 -5.04
CA ASN A 61 12.44 -16.51 -5.49
C ASN A 61 11.74 -15.23 -5.99
N PHE A 62 10.60 -15.38 -6.67
CA PHE A 62 9.79 -14.26 -7.13
C PHE A 62 9.21 -13.46 -5.94
N ILE A 63 8.67 -14.16 -4.93
CA ILE A 63 8.10 -13.53 -3.74
C ILE A 63 9.18 -12.87 -2.89
N ASP A 64 10.35 -13.47 -2.72
CA ASP A 64 11.50 -12.85 -2.04
C ASP A 64 11.93 -11.55 -2.75
N SER A 65 12.07 -11.60 -4.08
CA SER A 65 12.41 -10.41 -4.89
C SER A 65 11.34 -9.32 -4.78
N THR A 66 10.06 -9.71 -4.82
CA THR A 66 8.92 -8.79 -4.69
C THR A 66 8.88 -8.15 -3.30
N ALA A 67 9.06 -8.95 -2.25
CA ALA A 67 9.11 -8.47 -0.87
C ALA A 67 10.23 -7.43 -0.68
N LYS A 68 11.41 -7.65 -1.27
CA LYS A 68 12.51 -6.67 -1.27
C LYS A 68 12.15 -5.37 -1.97
N GLN A 69 11.48 -5.42 -3.13
CA GLN A 69 11.05 -4.21 -3.84
C GLN A 69 9.99 -3.43 -3.06
N LEU A 70 9.01 -4.12 -2.47
CA LEU A 70 7.96 -3.50 -1.66
C LEU A 70 8.53 -2.92 -0.35
N SER A 71 9.49 -3.60 0.27
CA SER A 71 10.19 -3.08 1.45
C SER A 71 11.00 -1.82 1.13
N LYS A 72 11.68 -1.78 -0.02
CA LYS A 72 12.45 -0.61 -0.47
C LYS A 72 11.60 0.67 -0.58
N ILE A 73 10.33 0.54 -0.94
CA ILE A 73 9.40 1.68 -1.05
C ILE A 73 8.65 1.99 0.26
N GLY A 74 9.03 1.34 1.37
CA GLY A 74 8.41 1.54 2.69
C GLY A 74 7.13 0.73 2.91
N GLY A 75 6.90 -0.32 2.11
CA GLY A 75 5.79 -1.24 2.28
C GLY A 75 6.03 -2.30 3.35
N GLY A 76 5.03 -2.52 4.20
CA GLY A 76 4.90 -3.72 5.03
C GLY A 76 4.31 -4.86 4.21
N VAL A 77 4.94 -6.03 4.30
CA VAL A 77 4.60 -7.21 3.50
C VAL A 77 4.34 -8.38 4.42
N ALA A 78 3.17 -9.01 4.28
CA ALA A 78 2.89 -10.31 4.88
C ALA A 78 2.81 -11.38 3.78
N ILE A 79 3.37 -12.56 4.04
CA ILE A 79 3.46 -13.65 3.07
C ILE A 79 2.76 -14.88 3.63
N ASN A 80 1.78 -15.42 2.90
CA ASN A 80 1.14 -16.69 3.24
C ASN A 80 2.04 -17.86 2.83
N LEU A 81 2.52 -18.64 3.80
CA LEU A 81 3.38 -19.81 3.59
C LEU A 81 2.63 -21.14 3.63
N SER A 82 1.30 -21.13 3.79
CA SER A 82 0.50 -22.35 4.01
C SER A 82 0.54 -23.36 2.87
N LYS A 83 0.90 -22.91 1.66
CA LYS A 83 1.03 -23.75 0.47
C LYS A 83 2.39 -24.45 0.36
N LEU A 84 3.41 -24.00 1.10
CA LEU A 84 4.73 -24.62 1.03
C LEU A 84 4.71 -25.99 1.71
N ARG A 85 5.38 -26.95 1.08
CA ARG A 85 5.60 -28.28 1.65
C ARG A 85 6.30 -28.22 3.00
N ALA A 86 5.98 -29.16 3.88
CA ALA A 86 6.58 -29.24 5.20
C ALA A 86 8.03 -29.73 5.12
N ARG A 87 8.81 -29.48 6.19
CA ARG A 87 10.18 -29.99 6.27
C ARG A 87 10.17 -31.53 6.25
N GLY A 88 10.88 -32.12 5.28
CA GLY A 88 11.02 -33.57 5.15
C GLY A 88 10.04 -34.22 4.18
N GLU A 89 9.21 -33.44 3.50
CA GLU A 89 8.42 -33.92 2.36
C GLU A 89 9.31 -34.06 1.12
N ALA A 90 9.30 -35.26 0.52
CA ALA A 90 10.01 -35.60 -0.72
C ALA A 90 9.20 -35.17 -1.94
#